data_AF-A0A1Z1WSU3-F1
#
_entry.id   AF-A0A1Z1WSU3-F1
#
_cell.length_a   1.000
_cell.length_b   1.000
_cell.length_c   1.000
_cell.angle_alpha   90.00
_cell.angle_beta   90.00
_cell.angle_gamma   90.00
#
_symmetry.space_group_name_H-M   'P 1'
#
loop_
_entity.id
_entity.type
_entity.pdbx_description
1 polymer ?
#
loop_
_entity_poly.entity_id
_entity_poly.type
_entity_poly.pdbx_seq_one_letter_code
_entity_poly.pdbx_strand_id
1 'polypeptide(L)'
;MGTEDAARDMDVLRAALGEEKLTYTGWSYGTSLGTSYAEQFPKRVRAMVLDGAVDPSLKWSDRVISQAKGFERAVDDYAEYCADVAGDDCPAGTPEGIRTLIDGLYETAQREPLPVDGDEYGLDASMVLTAITMAMYTPEQQWKGLSRALREAGGGDGTKLAALAAGEEPAPGIDDSEEPTEDPGASDGSRHLRCRR
;
A
#
# COMPACT_ATOMS: atom_id res chain seq x y z
N MET A 1 24.48 -3.66 -5.43
CA MET A 1 24.19 -2.38 -6.10
C MET A 1 23.92 -1.35 -5.02
N GLY A 2 24.64 -0.21 -5.00
CA GLY A 2 24.52 0.81 -3.95
C GLY A 2 23.83 2.09 -4.40
N THR A 3 23.27 2.86 -3.46
CA THR A 3 22.62 4.16 -3.73
C THR A 3 23.59 5.18 -4.34
N GLU A 4 24.87 5.15 -3.95
CA GLU A 4 25.88 6.03 -4.53
C GLU A 4 26.14 5.74 -6.02
N ASP A 5 26.18 4.47 -6.40
CA ASP A 5 26.36 4.06 -7.80
C ASP A 5 25.14 4.46 -8.62
N ALA A 6 23.93 4.21 -8.09
CA ALA A 6 22.70 4.66 -8.73
C ALA A 6 22.66 6.20 -8.92
N ALA A 7 23.21 6.97 -7.98
CA ALA A 7 23.34 8.42 -8.13
C ALA A 7 24.36 8.83 -9.23
N ARG A 8 25.43 8.05 -9.44
CA ARG A 8 26.34 8.25 -10.58
C ARG A 8 25.65 7.93 -11.89
N ASP A 9 24.85 6.86 -11.92
CA ASP A 9 24.05 6.49 -13.08
C ASP A 9 23.02 7.58 -13.42
N MET A 10 22.40 8.20 -12.41
CA MET A 10 21.53 9.38 -12.62
C MET A 10 22.26 10.54 -13.31
N ASP A 11 23.55 10.78 -13.03
CA ASP A 11 24.30 11.84 -13.69
C ASP A 11 24.64 11.50 -15.15
N VAL A 12 24.89 10.21 -15.43
CA VAL A 12 25.02 9.69 -16.80
C VAL A 12 23.71 9.90 -17.56
N LEU A 13 22.57 9.55 -16.96
CA LEU A 13 21.25 9.75 -17.57
C LEU A 13 20.96 11.24 -17.82
N ARG A 14 21.23 12.12 -16.85
CA ARG A 14 21.12 13.58 -17.04
C ARG A 14 21.92 14.02 -18.26
N ALA A 15 23.18 13.61 -18.37
CA ALA A 15 24.04 13.98 -19.48
C ALA A 15 23.54 13.43 -20.83
N ALA A 16 23.08 12.16 -20.85
CA ALA A 16 22.54 11.52 -22.04
C ALA A 16 21.26 12.20 -22.55
N LEU A 17 20.46 12.78 -21.64
CA LEU A 17 19.28 13.59 -21.97
C LEU A 17 19.64 15.02 -22.42
N GLY A 18 20.91 15.41 -22.42
CA GLY A 18 21.36 16.74 -22.81
C GLY A 18 21.09 17.83 -21.77
N GLU A 19 20.68 17.46 -20.55
CA GLU A 19 20.33 18.40 -19.49
C GLU A 19 21.58 18.90 -18.78
N GLU A 20 21.80 20.21 -18.68
CA GLU A 20 22.96 20.75 -17.95
C GLU A 20 22.88 20.49 -16.43
N LYS A 21 21.65 20.50 -15.89
CA LYS A 21 21.33 20.31 -14.48
C LYS A 21 20.08 19.47 -14.31
N LEU A 22 20.08 18.58 -13.33
CA LEU A 22 18.98 17.68 -13.00
C LEU A 22 17.81 18.44 -12.31
N THR A 23 16.59 18.17 -12.78
CA THR A 23 15.35 18.41 -12.02
C THR A 23 14.81 17.06 -11.58
N TYR A 24 14.63 16.85 -10.28
CA TYR A 24 14.30 15.55 -9.70
C TYR A 24 13.18 15.63 -8.67
N THR A 25 12.24 14.69 -8.73
CA THR A 25 11.30 14.41 -7.64
C THR A 25 11.58 13.00 -7.14
N GLY A 26 11.84 12.86 -5.85
CA GLY A 26 12.10 11.57 -5.21
C GLY A 26 11.08 11.29 -4.12
N TRP A 27 10.52 10.09 -4.13
CA TRP A 27 9.65 9.58 -3.06
C TRP A 27 10.32 8.44 -2.32
N SER A 28 10.12 8.36 -1.00
CA SER A 28 10.59 7.23 -0.19
C SER A 28 12.10 6.99 -0.38
N TYR A 29 12.54 5.81 -0.82
CA TYR A 29 13.95 5.54 -1.15
C TYR A 29 14.55 6.55 -2.15
N GLY A 30 13.73 7.08 -3.06
CA GLY A 30 14.12 8.15 -3.98
C GLY A 30 14.65 9.39 -3.27
N THR A 31 14.25 9.66 -2.03
CA THR A 31 14.84 10.78 -1.28
C THR A 31 16.28 10.52 -0.89
N SER A 32 16.62 9.29 -0.50
CA SER A 32 18.02 8.91 -0.23
C SER A 32 18.87 9.01 -1.50
N LEU A 33 18.31 8.57 -2.62
CA LEU A 33 18.96 8.66 -3.92
C LEU A 33 19.18 10.11 -4.36
N GLY A 34 18.15 10.96 -4.22
CA GLY A 34 18.23 12.40 -4.50
C GLY A 34 19.27 13.12 -3.63
N THR A 35 19.29 12.82 -2.33
CA THR A 35 20.32 13.35 -1.42
C THR A 35 21.71 12.91 -1.84
N SER A 36 21.92 11.62 -2.14
CA SER A 36 23.23 11.13 -2.61
C SER A 36 23.67 11.78 -3.92
N TYR A 37 22.73 12.04 -4.85
CA TYR A 37 23.01 12.79 -6.07
C TYR A 37 23.43 14.24 -5.77
N ALA A 38 22.71 14.92 -4.87
CA ALA A 38 22.99 16.30 -4.50
C ALA A 38 24.35 16.44 -3.79
N GLU A 39 24.76 15.45 -2.99
CA GLU A 39 26.09 15.43 -2.33
C GLU A 39 27.23 15.23 -3.34
N GLN A 40 27.06 14.31 -4.30
CA GLN A 40 28.09 14.01 -5.30
C GLN A 40 28.18 15.07 -6.41
N PHE A 41 27.05 15.65 -6.81
CA PHE A 41 26.94 16.57 -7.94
C PHE A 41 26.18 17.88 -7.61
N PRO A 42 26.52 18.61 -6.54
CA PRO A 42 25.72 19.75 -6.05
C PRO A 42 25.55 20.86 -7.08
N LYS A 43 26.55 21.08 -7.94
CA LYS A 43 26.51 22.10 -9.00
C LYS A 43 25.62 21.72 -10.18
N ARG A 44 25.17 20.45 -10.24
CA ARG A 44 24.33 19.90 -11.30
C ARG A 44 22.88 19.71 -10.87
N VAL A 45 22.47 20.24 -9.73
CA VAL A 45 21.06 20.28 -9.32
C VAL A 45 20.43 21.60 -9.78
N ARG A 46 19.31 21.53 -10.50
CA ARG A 46 18.46 22.69 -10.85
C ARG A 46 17.38 22.88 -9.80
N ALA A 47 16.60 21.83 -9.55
CA ALA A 47 15.52 21.80 -8.59
C ALA A 47 15.32 20.37 -8.10
N MET A 48 14.92 20.22 -6.84
CA MET A 48 14.73 18.91 -6.22
C MET A 48 13.57 18.94 -5.23
N VAL A 49 12.66 17.97 -5.33
CA VAL A 49 11.59 17.73 -4.36
C VAL A 49 11.82 16.34 -3.77
N LEU A 50 11.93 16.27 -2.44
CA LEU A 50 12.14 15.03 -1.71
C LEU A 50 10.96 14.82 -0.76
N ASP A 51 10.10 13.87 -1.07
CA ASP A 51 8.84 13.63 -0.37
C ASP A 51 8.83 12.25 0.31
N GLY A 52 8.41 12.18 1.57
CA GLY A 52 8.67 11.02 2.44
C GLY A 52 10.15 10.88 2.79
N ALA A 53 10.76 11.97 3.27
CA ALA A 53 12.21 12.10 3.44
C ALA A 53 12.82 11.07 4.40
N VAL A 54 13.88 10.43 3.92
CA VAL A 54 14.81 9.63 4.72
C VAL A 54 15.91 10.51 5.27
N ASP A 55 16.04 10.57 6.59
CA ASP A 55 17.15 11.28 7.25
C ASP A 55 18.46 10.46 7.12
N PRO A 56 19.46 10.97 6.37
CA PRO A 56 20.73 10.27 6.16
C PRO A 56 21.65 10.29 7.40
N SER A 57 21.36 11.11 8.40
CA SER A 57 22.17 11.23 9.62
C SER A 57 21.87 10.16 10.67
N LEU A 58 20.72 9.49 10.56
CA LEU A 58 20.30 8.46 11.51
C LEU A 58 21.02 7.14 11.29
N LYS A 59 21.30 6.44 12.39
CA LYS A 59 21.70 5.03 12.33
C LYS A 59 20.53 4.17 11.87
N TRP A 60 20.84 3.02 11.30
CA TRP A 60 19.82 2.05 10.85
C TRP A 60 18.82 1.67 11.95
N SER A 61 19.29 1.46 13.19
CA SER A 61 18.41 1.15 14.32
C SER A 61 17.41 2.25 14.61
N ASP A 62 17.87 3.52 14.62
CA ASP A 62 17.04 4.67 14.93
C ASP A 62 16.01 4.93 13.82
N ARG A 63 16.40 4.66 12.57
CA ARG A 63 15.49 4.71 11.41
C ARG A 63 14.37 3.68 11.54
N VAL A 64 14.70 2.44 11.87
CA VAL A 64 13.70 1.37 12.05
C VAL A 64 12.73 1.72 13.19
N ILE A 65 13.24 2.21 14.32
CA ILE A 65 12.40 2.64 15.45
C ILE A 65 11.50 3.82 15.06
N SER A 66 12.04 4.81 14.34
CA SER A 66 11.27 5.96 13.87
C SER A 66 10.14 5.54 12.93
N GLN A 67 10.41 4.61 12.01
CA GLN A 67 9.42 4.04 11.10
C GLN A 67 8.33 3.28 11.86
N ALA A 68 8.70 2.43 12.83
CA ALA A 68 7.74 1.70 13.64
C ALA A 68 6.78 2.64 14.39
N LYS A 69 7.29 3.73 14.99
CA LYS A 69 6.47 4.79 15.59
C LYS A 69 5.56 5.50 14.59
N GLY A 70 5.97 5.60 13.33
CA GLY A 70 5.15 6.13 12.25
C GLY A 70 3.94 5.25 11.97
N PHE A 71 4.16 3.94 11.86
CA PHE A 71 3.08 2.97 11.68
C PHE A 71 2.17 2.87 12.91
N GLU A 72 2.72 2.89 14.11
CA GLU A 72 1.94 2.93 15.35
C GLU A 72 0.96 4.11 15.34
N ARG A 73 1.45 5.32 15.01
CA ARG A 73 0.57 6.49 14.84
C ARG A 73 -0.47 6.32 13.74
N ALA A 74 -0.11 5.74 12.59
CA ALA A 74 -1.08 5.51 11.52
C ALA A 74 -2.19 4.53 11.94
N VAL A 75 -1.84 3.50 12.72
CA VAL A 75 -2.83 2.57 13.31
C VAL A 75 -3.69 3.27 14.35
N ASP A 76 -3.11 4.20 15.12
CA ASP A 76 -3.85 5.04 16.07
C ASP A 76 -4.86 5.94 15.34
N ASP A 77 -4.44 6.62 14.28
CA ASP A 77 -5.30 7.44 13.44
C ASP A 77 -6.42 6.58 12.82
N TYR A 78 -6.09 5.40 12.29
CA TYR A 78 -7.09 4.44 11.82
C TYR A 78 -8.10 4.08 12.91
N ALA A 79 -7.63 3.75 14.11
CA ALA A 79 -8.50 3.39 15.22
C ALA A 79 -9.41 4.56 15.66
N GLU A 80 -8.93 5.80 15.57
CA GLU A 80 -9.70 7.01 15.87
C GLU A 80 -10.78 7.31 14.83
N TYR A 81 -10.45 7.22 13.53
CA TYR A 81 -11.36 7.63 12.45
C TYR A 81 -12.17 6.48 11.81
N CYS A 82 -11.92 5.23 12.20
CA CYS A 82 -12.56 4.07 11.60
C CYS A 82 -14.10 4.15 11.59
N ALA A 83 -14.72 4.61 12.69
CA ALA A 83 -16.17 4.74 12.76
C ALA A 83 -16.71 5.79 11.77
N ASP A 84 -15.99 6.88 11.56
CA ASP A 84 -16.38 7.95 10.63
C ASP A 84 -16.21 7.53 9.17
N VAL A 85 -15.15 6.79 8.86
CA VAL A 85 -14.82 6.36 7.49
C VAL A 85 -15.61 5.12 7.07
N ALA A 86 -15.68 4.11 7.94
CA ALA A 86 -16.24 2.80 7.61
C ALA A 86 -17.68 2.64 8.11
N GLY A 87 -18.15 3.44 9.07
CA GLY A 87 -19.49 3.32 9.65
C GLY A 87 -19.73 1.93 10.21
N ASP A 88 -20.81 1.29 9.74
CA ASP A 88 -21.14 -0.09 10.07
C ASP A 88 -20.12 -1.10 9.56
N ASP A 89 -19.05 -0.72 8.84
CA ASP A 89 -17.89 -1.56 8.50
C ASP A 89 -16.75 -1.52 9.54
N CYS A 90 -16.79 -0.62 10.52
CA CYS A 90 -15.78 -0.54 11.57
C CYS A 90 -15.85 -1.73 12.56
N PRO A 91 -14.75 -2.47 12.83
CA PRO A 91 -14.83 -3.76 13.51
C PRO A 91 -15.03 -3.66 15.03
N ALA A 92 -14.84 -2.49 15.63
CA ALA A 92 -15.11 -2.25 17.05
C ALA A 92 -15.61 -0.83 17.29
N GLY A 93 -16.35 -0.63 18.38
CA GLY A 93 -16.96 0.67 18.72
C GLY A 93 -16.04 1.67 19.42
N THR A 94 -14.79 1.30 19.71
CA THR A 94 -13.81 2.19 20.34
C THR A 94 -12.42 1.98 19.72
N PRO A 95 -11.55 3.01 19.71
CA PRO A 95 -10.18 2.87 19.22
C PRO A 95 -9.39 1.77 19.96
N GLU A 96 -9.58 1.64 21.27
CA GLU A 96 -8.95 0.58 22.07
C GLU A 96 -9.46 -0.81 21.70
N GLY A 97 -10.75 -0.94 21.34
CA GLY A 97 -11.30 -2.19 20.83
C GLY A 97 -10.68 -2.59 19.48
N ILE A 98 -10.39 -1.61 18.62
CA ILE A 98 -9.71 -1.84 17.33
C ILE A 98 -8.28 -2.31 17.56
N ARG A 99 -7.52 -1.64 18.45
CA ARG A 99 -6.15 -2.08 18.79
C ARG A 99 -6.14 -3.49 19.38
N THR A 100 -7.03 -3.77 20.33
CA THR A 100 -7.17 -5.09 20.95
C THR A 100 -7.48 -6.17 19.92
N LEU A 101 -8.32 -5.86 18.92
CA LEU A 101 -8.61 -6.77 17.82
C LEU A 101 -7.35 -7.05 16.98
N ILE A 102 -6.62 -6.02 16.57
CA ILE A 102 -5.40 -6.17 15.76
C ILE A 102 -4.35 -7.00 16.51
N ASP A 103 -4.10 -6.67 17.78
CA ASP A 103 -3.16 -7.40 18.64
C ASP A 103 -3.59 -8.86 18.83
N GLY A 104 -4.89 -9.09 19.07
CA GLY A 104 -5.44 -10.43 19.23
C GLY A 104 -5.34 -11.27 17.96
N LEU A 105 -5.57 -10.68 16.78
CA LEU A 105 -5.39 -11.36 15.49
C LEU A 105 -3.92 -11.75 15.27
N TYR A 106 -2.99 -10.83 15.55
CA TYR A 106 -1.57 -11.10 15.45
C TYR A 106 -1.11 -12.21 16.41
N GLU A 107 -1.53 -12.16 17.69
CA GLU A 107 -1.21 -13.21 18.67
C GLU A 107 -1.82 -14.57 18.32
N THR A 108 -3.02 -14.58 17.75
CA THR A 108 -3.68 -15.82 17.29
C THR A 108 -2.91 -16.41 16.11
N ALA A 109 -2.61 -15.59 15.11
CA ALA A 109 -1.89 -15.98 13.90
C ALA A 109 -0.43 -16.40 14.16
N GLN A 110 0.15 -16.04 15.32
CA GLN A 110 1.46 -16.57 15.75
C GLN A 110 1.41 -18.03 16.20
N ARG A 111 0.25 -18.47 16.71
CA ARG A 111 0.06 -19.84 17.21
C ARG A 111 -0.48 -20.75 16.12
N GLU A 112 -1.46 -20.25 15.37
CA GLU A 112 -2.14 -20.98 14.31
C GLU A 112 -2.60 -19.99 13.22
N PRO A 113 -2.23 -20.20 11.94
CA PRO A 113 -2.68 -19.35 10.85
C PRO A 113 -4.21 -19.23 10.81
N LEU A 114 -4.72 -18.03 10.53
CA LEU A 114 -6.16 -17.84 10.36
C LEU A 114 -6.61 -18.52 9.05
N PRO A 115 -7.78 -19.18 9.03
CA PRO A 115 -8.32 -19.78 7.81
C PRO A 115 -8.44 -18.76 6.67
N VAL A 116 -8.09 -19.19 5.46
CA VAL A 116 -8.23 -18.42 4.22
C VAL A 116 -8.91 -19.33 3.20
N ASP A 117 -9.98 -18.85 2.55
CA ASP A 117 -10.70 -19.65 1.57
C ASP A 117 -9.79 -20.03 0.39
N GLY A 118 -9.82 -21.31 0.02
CA GLY A 118 -8.97 -21.85 -1.04
C GLY A 118 -7.47 -21.95 -0.74
N ASP A 119 -7.01 -21.63 0.48
CA ASP A 119 -5.60 -21.71 0.87
C ASP A 119 -5.39 -22.63 2.11
N GLU A 120 -4.51 -23.63 1.96
CA GLU A 120 -4.23 -24.62 3.02
C GLU A 120 -3.32 -24.07 4.14
N TYR A 121 -2.52 -23.04 3.84
CA TYR A 121 -1.51 -22.52 4.76
C TYR A 121 -2.08 -21.42 5.68
N GLY A 122 -3.11 -20.72 5.23
CA GLY A 122 -3.79 -19.67 5.97
C GLY A 122 -2.97 -18.39 6.10
N LEU A 123 -3.51 -17.46 6.87
CA LEU A 123 -2.91 -16.15 7.15
C LEU A 123 -2.09 -16.20 8.45
N ASP A 124 -0.76 -16.18 8.33
CA ASP A 124 0.14 -16.14 9.49
C ASP A 124 0.33 -14.72 10.06
N ALA A 125 0.98 -14.63 11.22
CA ALA A 125 1.23 -13.36 11.90
C ALA A 125 2.02 -12.34 11.06
N SER A 126 2.94 -12.80 10.20
CA SER A 126 3.72 -11.93 9.33
C SER A 126 2.85 -11.31 8.23
N MET A 127 1.89 -12.08 7.71
CA MET A 127 0.91 -11.59 6.75
C MET A 127 -0.10 -10.63 7.40
N VAL A 128 -0.54 -10.89 8.63
CA VAL A 128 -1.35 -9.91 9.40
C VAL A 128 -0.61 -8.57 9.51
N LEU A 129 0.66 -8.61 9.95
CA LEU A 129 1.48 -7.40 10.06
C LEU A 129 1.64 -6.71 8.70
N THR A 130 1.86 -7.48 7.63
CA THR A 130 2.01 -6.96 6.27
C THR A 130 0.74 -6.28 5.79
N ALA A 131 -0.43 -6.90 5.97
CA ALA A 131 -1.73 -6.33 5.57
C ALA A 131 -2.00 -4.99 6.27
N ILE A 132 -1.82 -4.95 7.60
CA ILE A 132 -1.98 -3.70 8.37
C ILE A 132 -1.01 -2.64 7.86
N THR A 133 0.28 -2.98 7.73
CA THR A 133 1.32 -2.06 7.26
C THR A 133 0.99 -1.50 5.88
N MET A 134 0.56 -2.34 4.94
CA MET A 134 0.18 -1.92 3.60
C MET A 134 -1.04 -1.00 3.62
N ALA A 135 -2.04 -1.28 4.45
CA ALA A 135 -3.20 -0.42 4.59
C ALA A 135 -2.85 0.96 5.16
N MET A 136 -1.83 1.06 6.02
CA MET A 136 -1.35 2.35 6.56
C MET A 136 -0.66 3.25 5.51
N TYR A 137 -0.33 2.72 4.33
CA TYR A 137 0.12 3.53 3.19
C TYR A 137 -1.04 4.13 2.38
N THR A 138 -2.28 3.70 2.62
CA THR A 138 -3.44 4.18 1.86
C THR A 138 -4.05 5.44 2.47
N PRO A 139 -4.67 6.32 1.66
CA PRO A 139 -5.43 7.45 2.18
C PRO A 139 -6.55 6.99 3.13
N GLU A 140 -6.83 7.78 4.16
CA GLU A 140 -7.84 7.47 5.20
C GLU A 140 -9.17 7.00 4.61
N GLN A 141 -9.58 7.58 3.48
CA GLN A 141 -10.89 7.33 2.87
C GLN A 141 -11.00 5.94 2.22
N GLN A 142 -9.90 5.21 2.14
CA GLN A 142 -9.81 3.85 1.63
C GLN A 142 -9.80 2.80 2.76
N TRP A 143 -9.82 3.21 4.03
CA TRP A 143 -9.77 2.29 5.16
C TRP A 143 -11.01 1.42 5.34
N LYS A 144 -12.12 1.69 4.62
CA LYS A 144 -13.31 0.82 4.64
C LYS A 144 -12.99 -0.63 4.25
N GLY A 145 -12.07 -0.84 3.30
CA GLY A 145 -11.62 -2.18 2.91
C GLY A 145 -10.90 -2.91 4.03
N LEU A 146 -9.99 -2.21 4.73
CA LEU A 146 -9.30 -2.72 5.92
C LEU A 146 -10.29 -3.04 7.03
N SER A 147 -11.26 -2.16 7.31
CA SER A 147 -12.24 -2.35 8.38
C SER A 147 -13.08 -3.60 8.19
N ARG A 148 -13.54 -3.86 6.96
CA ARG A 148 -14.25 -5.10 6.62
C ARG A 148 -13.36 -6.32 6.79
N ALA A 149 -12.11 -6.28 6.29
CA ALA A 149 -11.16 -7.38 6.44
C ALA A 149 -10.88 -7.70 7.90
N LEU A 150 -10.69 -6.69 8.76
CA LEU A 150 -10.48 -6.88 10.19
C LEU A 150 -11.70 -7.44 10.90
N ARG A 151 -12.91 -7.05 10.50
CA ARG A 151 -14.13 -7.63 11.06
C ARG A 151 -14.25 -9.12 10.74
N GLU A 152 -14.09 -9.47 9.47
CA GLU A 152 -14.19 -10.87 9.02
C GLU A 152 -13.12 -11.72 9.70
N ALA A 153 -11.88 -11.21 9.80
CA ALA A 153 -10.80 -11.85 10.52
C ALA A 153 -11.11 -12.04 12.01
N GLY A 154 -11.74 -11.03 12.66
CA GLY A 154 -12.22 -11.15 14.04
C GLY A 154 -13.31 -12.22 14.23
N GLY A 155 -14.01 -12.60 13.15
CA GLY A 155 -14.94 -13.74 13.09
C GLY A 155 -14.27 -15.08 12.73
N GLY A 156 -12.97 -15.09 12.46
CA GLY A 156 -12.20 -16.29 12.10
C GLY A 156 -11.96 -16.49 10.60
N ASP A 157 -12.30 -15.52 9.75
CA ASP A 157 -12.06 -15.57 8.30
C ASP A 157 -10.97 -14.57 7.88
N GLY A 158 -9.76 -15.08 7.64
CA GLY A 158 -8.59 -14.29 7.25
C GLY A 158 -8.56 -13.90 5.77
N THR A 159 -9.52 -14.34 4.95
CA THR A 159 -9.43 -14.29 3.48
C THR A 159 -9.18 -12.89 2.94
N LYS A 160 -9.96 -11.88 3.38
CA LYS A 160 -9.80 -10.51 2.89
C LYS A 160 -8.54 -9.83 3.42
N LEU A 161 -8.12 -10.20 4.63
CA LEU A 161 -6.89 -9.67 5.20
C LEU A 161 -5.67 -10.26 4.48
N ALA A 162 -5.75 -11.52 4.02
CA ALA A 162 -4.74 -12.15 3.17
C ALA A 162 -4.63 -11.49 1.79
N ALA A 163 -5.75 -11.15 1.15
CA ALA A 163 -5.75 -10.40 -0.11
C ALA A 163 -5.03 -9.04 0.04
N LEU A 164 -5.28 -8.32 1.13
CA LEU A 164 -4.56 -7.07 1.43
C LEU A 164 -3.05 -7.30 1.65
N ALA A 165 -2.66 -8.38 2.33
CA ALA A 165 -1.24 -8.74 2.50
C ALA A 165 -0.55 -9.05 1.15
N ALA A 166 -1.28 -9.67 0.22
CA ALA A 166 -0.80 -9.97 -1.13
C ALA A 166 -0.75 -8.73 -2.05
N GLY A 167 -1.29 -7.59 -1.61
CA GLY A 167 -1.40 -6.38 -2.44
C GLY A 167 -2.46 -6.50 -3.54
N GLU A 168 -3.43 -7.40 -3.36
CA GLU A 168 -4.59 -7.49 -4.25
C GLU A 168 -5.54 -6.33 -3.93
N GLU A 169 -5.84 -5.49 -4.93
CA GLU A 169 -6.84 -4.44 -4.73
C GLU A 169 -8.20 -5.11 -4.45
N PRO A 170 -8.93 -4.69 -3.40
CA PRO A 170 -10.28 -5.17 -3.19
C PRO A 170 -11.08 -4.81 -4.43
N ALA A 171 -11.69 -5.81 -5.07
CA ALA A 171 -12.53 -5.61 -6.24
C ALA A 171 -13.51 -4.45 -5.94
N PRO A 172 -13.61 -3.43 -6.83
CA PRO A 172 -14.57 -2.35 -6.63
C PRO A 172 -15.93 -2.98 -6.39
N GLY A 173 -16.56 -2.60 -5.28
CA GLY A 173 -17.72 -3.29 -4.73
C GLY A 173 -18.72 -3.65 -5.82
N ILE A 174 -18.85 -4.95 -6.09
CA ILE A 174 -20.05 -5.45 -6.72
C ILE A 174 -21.14 -5.26 -5.67
N ASP A 175 -21.95 -4.25 -5.89
CA ASP A 175 -23.24 -4.13 -5.23
C ASP A 175 -24.09 -5.30 -5.71
N ASP A 176 -24.21 -6.34 -4.90
CA ASP A 176 -25.03 -7.53 -5.17
C ASP A 176 -26.54 -7.21 -5.33
N SER A 177 -26.93 -5.92 -5.28
CA SER A 177 -28.31 -5.48 -5.51
C SER A 177 -28.65 -5.06 -6.94
N GLU A 178 -27.67 -4.98 -7.86
CA GLU A 178 -27.94 -4.72 -9.28
C GLU A 178 -27.70 -5.99 -10.12
N GLU A 179 -28.74 -6.82 -10.26
CA GLU A 179 -28.78 -7.84 -11.31
C GLU A 179 -28.62 -7.15 -12.69
N PRO A 180 -27.71 -7.64 -13.56
CA PRO A 180 -27.60 -7.10 -14.91
C PRO A 180 -28.87 -7.47 -15.68
N THR A 181 -29.70 -6.46 -15.94
CA THR A 181 -30.82 -6.61 -16.87
C THR A 181 -30.26 -6.97 -18.26
N GLU A 182 -30.49 -8.22 -18.69
CA GLU A 182 -30.23 -8.64 -20.06
C GLU A 182 -31.10 -7.79 -21.01
N ASP A 183 -30.47 -7.02 -21.90
CA ASP A 183 -31.14 -6.36 -23.02
C ASP A 183 -31.34 -7.38 -24.15
N PRO A 184 -32.57 -7.86 -24.44
CA PRO A 184 -32.81 -8.85 -25.47
C PRO A 184 -32.94 -8.12 -26.82
N GLY A 185 -31.83 -7.58 -27.32
CA GLY A 185 -31.91 -6.54 -28.35
C GLY A 185 -30.73 -6.42 -29.32
N ALA A 186 -29.88 -7.42 -29.51
CA ALA A 186 -28.81 -7.35 -30.51
C ALA A 186 -28.84 -8.54 -31.47
N SER A 187 -29.67 -8.45 -32.50
CA SER A 187 -29.61 -9.32 -33.67
C SER A 187 -28.42 -8.97 -34.56
N ASP A 188 -27.60 -9.99 -34.82
CA ASP A 188 -26.63 -10.23 -35.90
C ASP A 188 -26.60 -9.22 -37.06
N GLY A 189 -25.41 -8.67 -37.31
CA GLY A 189 -25.10 -7.76 -38.41
C GLY A 189 -23.71 -8.01 -38.98
N SER A 190 -23.44 -9.24 -39.42
CA SER A 190 -22.25 -9.60 -40.19
C SER A 190 -22.04 -8.70 -41.43
N ARG A 191 -20.95 -7.91 -41.47
CA ARG A 191 -20.41 -7.35 -42.73
C ARG A 191 -18.89 -7.46 -42.79
N HIS A 192 -18.45 -8.38 -43.65
CA HIS A 192 -17.10 -8.47 -44.19
C HIS A 192 -16.65 -7.16 -44.87
N LEU A 193 -15.47 -6.67 -44.51
CA LEU A 193 -14.70 -5.73 -45.32
C LEU A 193 -13.30 -6.28 -45.55
N ARG A 194 -13.04 -6.59 -46.82
CA ARG A 194 -11.80 -7.15 -47.35
C ARG A 194 -10.72 -6.07 -47.46
N CYS A 195 -9.47 -6.45 -47.15
CA CYS A 195 -8.26 -5.70 -47.44
C CYS A 195 -8.14 -5.31 -48.92
N ARG A 196 -7.62 -4.10 -49.18
CA ARG A 196 -6.87 -3.78 -50.40
C ARG A 196 -5.52 -3.19 -50.04
N ARG A 197 -4.53 -3.59 -50.83
CA ARG A 197 -3.12 -3.19 -50.81
C ARG A 197 -2.93 -1.72 -51.13
#